data_AF-A0A946YG68-F1
#
_entry.id   AF-A0A946YG68-F1
#
_cell.length_a   1.000
_cell.length_b   1.000
_cell.length_c   1.000
_cell.angle_alpha   90.00
_cell.angle_beta   90.00
_cell.angle_gamma   90.00
#
_symmetry.space_group_name_H-M   'P 1'
#
loop_
_entity.id
_entity.type
_entity.pdbx_description
1 polymer ?
#
loop_
_entity_poly.entity_id
_entity_poly.type
_entity_poly.pdbx_seq_one_letter_code
_entity_poly.pdbx_strand_id
1 'polypeptide(L)' 'MKIFKQRGFTIIELMIAVILIAVLLTMGVPSFSRTIEQNKLSTQVNDLISTMQYARSESVKTGKRITICKSNNGTNCVSA' A
#
# COMPACT_ATOMS: atom_id res chain seq x y z
N MET A 1 6.06 -53.08 -20.68
CA MET A 1 6.62 -51.77 -20.28
C MET A 1 6.18 -50.72 -21.31
N LYS A 2 5.08 -50.01 -21.10
CA LYS A 2 4.64 -48.93 -22.01
C LYS A 2 5.37 -47.64 -21.64
N ILE A 3 6.33 -47.23 -22.46
CA ILE A 3 7.04 -45.96 -22.29
C ILE A 3 6.10 -44.84 -22.76
N PHE A 4 5.68 -43.98 -21.84
CA PHE A 4 4.96 -42.76 -22.20
C PHE A 4 5.91 -41.82 -22.94
N LYS A 5 5.63 -41.57 -24.22
CA LYS A 5 6.40 -40.65 -25.05
C LYS A 5 6.13 -39.22 -24.58
N GLN A 6 7.10 -38.57 -23.92
CA GLN A 6 7.00 -37.16 -23.57
C GLN A 6 6.97 -36.32 -24.85
N ARG A 7 5.91 -35.51 -25.02
CA ARG A 7 5.84 -34.51 -26.09
C ARG A 7 6.54 -33.25 -25.56
N GLY A 8 7.59 -32.81 -26.25
CA GLY A 8 8.27 -31.55 -25.97
C GLY A 8 7.50 -30.35 -26.54
N PHE A 9 7.86 -29.16 -26.06
CA PHE A 9 7.30 -27.89 -26.54
C PHE A 9 8.04 -27.40 -27.79
N THR A 10 7.31 -26.69 -28.65
CA THR A 10 7.92 -26.03 -29.82
C THR A 10 8.48 -24.66 -29.43
N ILE A 11 9.46 -24.17 -30.19
CA ILE A 11 10.01 -22.81 -29.98
C ILE A 11 8.90 -21.76 -30.11
N ILE A 12 7.98 -21.93 -31.06
CA ILE A 12 6.86 -21.00 -31.27
C ILE A 12 5.91 -20.99 -30.07
N GLU A 13 5.66 -22.12 -29.42
CA GLU A 13 4.81 -22.18 -28.23
C GLU A 13 5.43 -21.42 -27.05
N LEU A 14 6.74 -21.56 -26.85
CA LEU A 14 7.46 -20.78 -25.83
C LEU A 14 7.42 -19.28 -26.11
N MET A 15 7.59 -18.87 -27.38
CA MET A 15 7.51 -17.46 -27.75
C MET A 15 6.13 -16.88 -27.47
N ILE A 16 5.06 -17.60 -27.82
CA ILE A 16 3.68 -17.18 -27.53
C ILE A 16 3.46 -17.09 -26.02
N ALA A 17 3.90 -18.08 -25.25
CA ALA A 17 3.76 -18.07 -23.79
C ALA A 17 4.45 -16.86 -23.15
N VAL A 18 5.68 -16.54 -23.57
CA VAL A 18 6.42 -15.37 -23.08
C VAL A 18 5.71 -14.06 -23.44
N ILE A 19 5.18 -13.94 -24.66
CA ILE A 19 4.41 -12.77 -25.09
C ILE A 19 3.17 -12.59 -24.22
N LEU A 20 2.42 -13.67 -23.97
CA LEU A 20 1.22 -13.62 -23.11
C LEU A 20 1.58 -13.19 -21.68
N ILE A 21 2.65 -13.76 -21.10
CA ILE A 21 3.14 -13.36 -19.78
C ILE A 21 3.52 -11.88 -19.76
N ALA A 22 4.24 -11.40 -20.78
CA ALA A 22 4.64 -10.00 -20.87
C ALA A 22 3.43 -9.06 -20.88
N VAL A 23 2.42 -9.34 -21.72
CA VAL A 23 1.19 -8.56 -21.78
C VAL A 23 0.48 -8.54 -20.43
N LEU A 24 0.30 -9.69 -19.80
CA LEU A 24 -0.36 -9.79 -18.49
C LEU A 24 0.38 -9.00 -17.41
N LEU A 25 1.71 -9.06 -17.38
CA LEU A 25 2.52 -8.33 -16.41
C LEU A 25 2.43 -6.81 -16.62
N THR A 26 2.42 -6.34 -17.88
CA THR A 26 2.30 -4.90 -18.16
C THR A 26 0.99 -4.30 -17.66
N MET A 27 -0.10 -5.07 -17.64
CA MET A 27 -1.40 -4.62 -17.15
C MET A 27 -1.57 -4.88 -15.65
N GLY A 28 -1.07 -6.00 -15.13
CA GLY A 28 -1.27 -6.41 -13.74
C GLY A 28 -0.43 -5.65 -12.72
N VAL A 29 0.84 -5.38 -13.00
CA VAL A 29 1.77 -4.70 -12.08
C VAL A 29 1.35 -3.27 -11.72
N PRO A 30 0.99 -2.36 -12.67
CA PRO A 30 0.64 -0.99 -12.31
C PRO A 30 -0.58 -0.87 -11.39
N SER A 31 -1.48 -1.87 -11.37
CA SER A 31 -2.63 -1.89 -10.47
C SER A 31 -2.24 -1.91 -8.99
N PHE A 32 -1.07 -2.47 -8.64
CA PHE A 32 -0.59 -2.49 -7.25
C PHE A 32 -0.15 -1.12 -6.75
N SER A 33 0.45 -0.29 -7.62
CA SER A 33 0.88 1.06 -7.24
C SER A 33 -0.29 1.92 -6.74
N ARG A 34 -1.42 1.89 -7.44
CA ARG A 34 -2.63 2.62 -7.06
C ARG A 34 -3.18 2.16 -5.71
N THR A 35 -3.22 0.86 -5.49
CA THR A 35 -3.67 0.29 -4.20
C THR A 35 -2.75 0.71 -3.06
N ILE A 36 -1.43 0.71 -3.27
CA ILE A 36 -0.46 1.14 -2.26
C ILE A 36 -0.65 2.62 -1.92
N GLU A 37 -0.84 3.49 -2.92
CA GLU A 37 -1.10 4.92 -2.69
C GLU A 37 -2.39 5.16 -1.91
N GLN A 38 -3.48 4.47 -2.26
CA GLN A 38 -4.74 4.55 -1.53
C GLN A 38 -4.60 4.09 -0.08
N ASN A 39 -3.87 2.99 0.16
CA ASN A 39 -3.58 2.53 1.51
C ASN A 39 -2.75 3.55 2.29
N LYS A 40 -1.72 4.15 1.70
CA LYS A 40 -0.92 5.21 2.34
C LYS A 40 -1.79 6.40 2.78
N LEU A 41 -2.69 6.85 1.91
CA LEU A 41 -3.63 7.94 2.24
C LEU A 41 -4.57 7.53 3.39
N SER A 42 -5.15 6.34 3.31
CA SER A 42 -6.03 5.82 4.37
C SER A 42 -5.28 5.71 5.71
N THR A 43 -4.05 5.20 5.72
CA THR A 43 -3.22 5.12 6.93
C THR A 43 -2.96 6.50 7.52
N GLN A 44 -2.59 7.49 6.71
CA GLN A 44 -2.37 8.87 7.20
C GLN A 44 -3.64 9.49 7.80
N VAL A 45 -4.81 9.26 7.18
CA VAL A 45 -6.09 9.74 7.71
C VAL A 45 -6.42 9.04 9.03
N ASN A 46 -6.24 7.73 9.11
CA ASN A 46 -6.50 6.97 10.33
C ASN A 46 -5.57 7.38 11.48
N ASP A 47 -4.31 7.71 11.18
CA ASP A 47 -3.35 8.23 12.17
C ASP A 47 -3.75 9.62 12.69
N LEU A 48 -4.29 10.47 11.82
CA LEU A 48 -4.85 11.75 12.25
C LEU A 48 -6.09 11.55 13.13
N ILE A 49 -6.98 10.62 12.76
CA ILE A 49 -8.19 10.31 13.53
C ILE A 49 -7.81 9.78 14.93
N SER A 50 -6.84 8.86 15.02
CA SER A 50 -6.37 8.32 16.30
C SER A 50 -5.77 9.42 17.17
N THR A 51 -4.98 10.32 16.58
CA THR A 51 -4.41 11.48 17.28
C THR A 51 -5.49 12.44 17.79
N MET A 52 -6.54 12.69 17.00
CA MET A 52 -7.70 13.49 17.44
C MET A 52 -8.48 12.83 18.58
N GLN A 53 -8.68 11.51 18.52
CA GLN A 53 -9.33 10.77 19.59
C GLN A 53 -8.50 10.80 20.88
N TYR A 54 -7.18 10.65 20.76
CA TYR A 54 -6.26 10.80 21.89
C TYR A 54 -6.34 12.21 22.51
N ALA A 55 -6.24 13.26 21.69
CA ALA A 55 -6.33 14.65 22.16
C ALA A 55 -7.67 14.95 22.85
N ARG A 56 -8.77 14.40 22.34
CA ARG A 56 -10.09 14.50 22.98
C ARG A 56 -10.10 13.81 24.35
N SER A 57 -9.65 12.56 24.43
CA SER A 57 -9.58 11.83 25.71
C SER A 57 -8.70 12.55 26.73
N GLU A 58 -7.57 13.13 26.29
CA GLU A 58 -6.67 13.89 27.17
C GLU A 58 -7.30 15.22 27.60
N SER A 59 -8.05 15.89 26.73
CA SER A 59 -8.78 17.12 27.10
C SER A 59 -9.87 16.87 28.15
N VAL A 60 -10.58 15.74 28.04
CA VAL A 60 -11.58 15.32 29.04
C VAL A 60 -10.90 14.95 30.36
N LYS A 61 -9.80 14.21 30.30
CA LYS A 61 -9.04 13.78 31.49
C LYS A 61 -8.43 14.95 32.26
N THR A 62 -7.89 15.94 31.55
CA THR A 62 -7.19 17.08 32.17
C THR A 62 -8.10 18.28 32.44
N GLY A 63 -9.28 18.33 31.82
CA GLY A 63 -10.18 19.48 31.85
C GLY A 63 -9.61 20.73 31.15
N LYS A 64 -8.56 20.57 30.35
CA LYS A 64 -7.87 21.67 29.65
C LYS A 64 -8.03 21.54 28.14
N ARG A 65 -7.96 22.67 27.45
CA ARG A 65 -7.96 22.70 25.98
C ARG A 65 -6.66 22.08 25.45
N ILE A 66 -6.78 20.98 24.71
CA ILE A 66 -5.70 20.34 23.97
C ILE A 66 -5.80 20.72 22.50
N THR A 67 -4.67 21.02 21.86
CA THR A 67 -4.60 21.39 20.44
C THR A 67 -3.58 20.51 19.74
N ILE A 68 -3.87 20.11 18.50
CA ILE A 68 -2.96 19.34 17.64
C ILE A 68 -2.25 20.32 16.71
N CYS A 69 -0.95 20.11 16.52
CA CYS A 69 -0.12 20.90 15.63
C CYS A 69 0.74 19.99 14.76
N LYS A 70 1.20 20.51 13.61
CA LYS A 70 2.23 19.85 12.82
C LYS A 70 3.54 19.87 13.60
N SER A 71 4.28 18.76 13.60
CA SER A 71 5.63 18.67 14.18
C SER A 71 6.57 17.96 13.20
N ASN A 72 7.82 18.39 13.12
CA ASN A 72 8.85 17.72 12.32
C ASN A 72 9.70 16.75 13.15
N ASN A 73 9.68 16.86 14.49
CA ASN A 73 10.56 16.12 15.40
C ASN A 73 9.84 15.53 16.62
N GLY A 74 8.52 15.69 16.72
CA GLY A 74 7.68 15.12 17.78
C GLY A 74 7.75 15.86 19.12
N THR A 75 8.58 16.90 19.25
CA THR A 75 8.75 17.65 20.50
C THR A 75 8.22 19.07 20.42
N ASN A 76 8.32 19.71 19.25
CA ASN A 76 7.88 21.09 19.05
C ASN A 76 6.85 21.18 17.91
N CYS A 77 5.89 22.08 18.07
CA CYS A 77 5.02 22.48 16.96
C CYS A 77 5.83 23.29 15.95
N VAL A 78 5.64 23.02 14.66
CA VAL A 78 6.12 23.92 13.61
C VAL A 78 5.20 25.13 13.62
N SER A 79 5.75 26.29 13.96
CA SER A 79 5.09 27.58 13.77
C SER A 79 4.84 27.75 12.27
N ALA A 80 3.61 28.10 11.90
CA ALA A 80 3.25 28.36 10.50
C ALA A 80 4.14 29.45 9.87
#